data_AF-A0A357IRE6-F1
#
_entry.id   AF-A0A357IRE6-F1
#
_cell.length_a   1.000
_cell.length_b   1.000
_cell.length_c   1.000
_cell.angle_alpha   90.00
_cell.angle_beta   90.00
_cell.angle_gamma   90.00
#
_symmetry.space_group_name_H-M   'P 1'
#
loop_
_entity.id
_entity.type
_entity.pdbx_description
1 polymer ?
#
loop_
_entity_poly.entity_id
_entity_poly.type
_entity_poly.pdbx_seq_one_letter_code
_entity_poly.pdbx_strand_id
1 'polypeptide(L)'
;MIKVALAGNPNCGKTTLFNSLTGSTAYVGNWPGVTVEKRSGTFYFKGKKNKEEGIEIVDLPGIYSLSPYTPEEVISRNYILNEKPDVVINVLDGTNLE
;
A
#
# COMPACT_ATOMS: atom_id res chain seq x y z
N MET A 1 -1.15 10.86 -12.16
CA MET A 1 -1.72 9.55 -11.78
C MET A 1 -1.92 9.60 -10.28
N ILE A 2 -3.12 9.27 -9.77
CA ILE A 2 -3.39 9.31 -8.32
C ILE A 2 -2.61 8.18 -7.65
N LYS A 3 -1.88 8.48 -6.58
CA LYS A 3 -1.14 7.53 -5.75
C LYS A 3 -1.87 7.25 -4.45
N VAL A 4 -2.10 5.98 -4.18
CA VAL A 4 -2.75 5.51 -2.95
C VAL A 4 -1.82 4.56 -2.21
N ALA A 5 -1.55 4.85 -0.95
CA ALA A 5 -0.86 3.95 -0.06
C ALA A 5 -1.86 3.12 0.76
N LEU A 6 -1.69 1.81 0.77
CA LEU A 6 -2.37 0.94 1.73
C LEU A 6 -1.49 0.81 2.97
N ALA A 7 -2.00 1.27 4.11
CA ALA A 7 -1.39 1.14 5.43
C ALA A 7 -2.27 0.28 6.33
N GLY A 8 -1.70 -0.25 7.42
CA GLY A 8 -2.43 -1.03 8.40
C GLY A 8 -1.53 -2.02 9.12
N ASN A 9 -2.07 -2.65 10.16
CA ASN A 9 -1.33 -3.62 10.96
C ASN A 9 -0.97 -4.88 10.14
N PRO A 10 0.05 -5.66 10.56
CA PRO A 10 0.20 -7.03 10.10
C PRO A 10 -1.12 -7.81 10.24
N ASN A 11 -1.42 -8.69 9.28
CA ASN A 11 -2.58 -9.59 9.29
C ASN A 11 -3.97 -8.94 9.26
N CYS A 12 -4.11 -7.62 9.06
CA CYS A 12 -5.43 -6.95 8.97
C CYS A 12 -6.19 -7.13 7.64
N GLY A 13 -5.71 -8.00 6.73
CA GLY A 13 -6.30 -8.19 5.40
C GLY A 13 -5.84 -7.20 4.32
N LYS A 14 -4.84 -6.35 4.62
CA LYS A 14 -4.27 -5.37 3.67
C LYS A 14 -3.83 -5.98 2.32
N THR A 15 -3.11 -7.11 2.34
CA THR A 15 -2.67 -7.80 1.11
C THR A 15 -3.85 -8.36 0.32
N THR A 16 -4.90 -8.82 1.00
CA THR A 16 -6.14 -9.28 0.34
C THR A 16 -6.82 -8.12 -0.38
N LEU A 17 -6.92 -6.96 0.26
CA LEU A 17 -7.45 -5.74 -0.36
C LEU A 17 -6.61 -5.31 -1.57
N PHE A 18 -5.28 -5.29 -1.42
CA PHE A 18 -4.35 -4.99 -2.51
C PHE A 18 -4.63 -5.86 -3.74
N ASN A 19 -4.62 -7.18 -3.57
CA ASN A 19 -4.86 -8.13 -4.66
C ASN A 19 -6.23 -7.96 -5.30
N SER A 20 -7.27 -7.67 -4.51
CA SER A 20 -8.62 -7.41 -5.03
C SER A 20 -8.69 -6.14 -5.87
N LEU A 21 -7.87 -5.13 -5.57
CA LEU A 21 -7.82 -3.87 -6.32
C LEU A 21 -6.96 -4.01 -7.59
N THR A 22 -5.78 -4.60 -7.49
CA THR A 22 -4.78 -4.57 -8.57
C THR A 22 -4.88 -5.76 -9.52
N GLY A 23 -5.36 -6.91 -9.05
CA GLY A 23 -5.46 -8.13 -9.86
C GLY A 23 -4.18 -8.43 -10.63
N SER A 24 -4.29 -8.59 -11.95
CA SER A 24 -3.17 -8.93 -12.84
C SER A 24 -2.12 -7.82 -13.02
N THR A 25 -2.36 -6.62 -12.52
CA THR A 25 -1.39 -5.50 -12.59
C THR A 25 -0.42 -5.48 -11.41
N ALA A 26 -0.65 -6.36 -10.42
CA ALA A 26 0.22 -6.49 -9.26
C ALA A 26 1.64 -6.86 -9.68
N TYR A 27 2.59 -6.13 -9.15
CA TYR A 27 4.02 -6.39 -9.26
C TYR A 27 4.62 -6.45 -7.85
N VAL A 28 5.51 -7.42 -7.64
CA VAL A 28 6.25 -7.62 -6.40
C VAL A 28 7.74 -7.46 -6.68
N GLY A 29 8.37 -6.54 -5.96
CA GLY A 29 9.81 -6.34 -5.94
C GLY A 29 10.30 -6.16 -4.51
N ASN A 30 11.43 -5.49 -4.34
CA ASN A 30 11.97 -5.13 -3.02
C ASN A 30 12.02 -3.61 -2.86
N TRP A 31 11.91 -3.14 -1.63
CA TRP A 31 12.21 -1.75 -1.30
C TRP A 31 13.71 -1.47 -1.51
N PRO A 32 14.09 -0.27 -1.99
CA PRO A 32 15.49 0.04 -2.26
C PRO A 32 16.41 -0.17 -1.05
N GLY A 33 17.47 -0.94 -1.23
CA GLY A 33 18.50 -1.16 -0.21
C GLY A 33 18.12 -2.13 0.91
N VAL A 34 16.98 -2.81 0.83
CA VAL A 34 16.51 -3.78 1.84
C VAL A 34 15.87 -5.00 1.18
N THR A 35 15.69 -6.07 1.95
CA THR A 35 15.01 -7.31 1.51
C THR A 35 13.50 -7.31 1.75
N VAL A 36 12.94 -6.18 2.18
CA VAL A 36 11.50 -6.06 2.44
C VAL A 36 10.77 -6.01 1.10
N GLU A 37 9.76 -6.87 0.93
CA GLU A 37 8.95 -6.90 -0.27
C GLU A 37 8.18 -5.59 -0.47
N LYS A 38 8.13 -5.12 -1.72
CA LYS A 38 7.32 -4.00 -2.17
C LYS A 38 6.28 -4.51 -3.16
N ARG A 39 5.00 -4.31 -2.87
CA ARG A 39 3.92 -4.58 -3.82
C ARG A 39 3.34 -3.28 -4.35
N SER A 40 3.19 -3.21 -5.65
CA SER A 40 2.57 -2.07 -6.34
C SER A 40 1.74 -2.57 -7.51
N GLY A 41 0.68 -1.85 -7.86
CA GLY A 41 -0.13 -2.18 -9.03
C GLY A 41 -1.00 -1.02 -9.44
N THR A 42 -1.78 -1.20 -10.49
CA THR A 42 -2.67 -0.18 -11.03
C THR A 42 -4.11 -0.63 -10.93
N PHE A 43 -4.90 0.09 -10.14
CA PHE A 43 -6.35 -0.08 -10.11
C PHE A 43 -7.00 0.71 -11.24
N TYR A 44 -7.87 0.07 -12.01
CA TYR A 44 -8.66 0.68 -13.07
C TYR A 44 -10.14 0.70 -12.68
N PHE A 45 -10.70 1.90 -12.46
CA PHE A 45 -12.11 2.04 -12.11
C PHE A 45 -13.01 1.72 -13.31
N LYS A 46 -13.89 0.72 -13.17
CA LYS A 46 -14.88 0.37 -14.21
C LYS A 46 -15.86 1.53 -14.39
N GLY A 47 -15.82 2.18 -15.55
CA GLY A 47 -16.75 3.26 -15.93
C GLY A 47 -16.10 4.50 -16.54
N LYS A 48 -14.78 4.70 -16.39
CA LYS A 48 -14.04 5.69 -17.17
C LYS A 48 -13.73 5.12 -18.55
N LYS A 49 -14.20 5.80 -19.60
CA LYS A 49 -14.01 5.41 -21.01
C LYS A 49 -12.54 5.41 -21.45
N ASN A 50 -11.66 6.07 -20.69
CA ASN A 50 -10.23 6.12 -20.97
C ASN A 50 -9.45 5.32 -19.92
N LYS A 51 -8.75 4.28 -20.37
CA LYS A 51 -7.80 3.47 -19.58
C LYS A 51 -6.59 4.28 -19.08
N GLU A 52 -6.48 5.56 -19.43
CA GLU A 52 -5.33 6.43 -19.15
C GLU A 52 -5.29 6.97 -17.71
N GLU A 53 -6.36 6.81 -16.93
CA GLU A 53 -6.45 7.29 -15.54
C GLU A 53 -6.40 6.14 -14.52
N GLY A 54 -5.39 5.28 -14.62
CA GLY A 54 -5.11 4.29 -13.59
C GLY A 54 -4.82 4.96 -12.22
N ILE A 55 -5.12 4.27 -11.13
CA ILE A 55 -4.73 4.66 -9.78
C ILE A 55 -3.58 3.75 -9.36
N GLU A 56 -2.43 4.33 -9.02
CA GLU A 56 -1.32 3.57 -8.48
C GLU A 56 -1.63 3.19 -7.04
N ILE A 57 -1.64 1.89 -6.75
CA ILE A 57 -1.80 1.35 -5.41
C ILE A 57 -0.45 0.80 -4.96
N VAL A 58 0.03 1.25 -3.80
CA VAL A 58 1.25 0.74 -3.17
C VAL A 58 0.90 0.13 -1.81
N ASP A 59 1.28 -1.14 -1.63
CA ASP A 59 1.15 -1.86 -0.38
C ASP A 59 2.34 -1.54 0.54
N LEU A 60 2.11 -0.80 1.62
CA LEU A 60 3.16 -0.55 2.61
C LEU A 60 3.34 -1.78 3.51
N PRO A 61 4.52 -1.99 4.10
CA PRO A 61 4.70 -2.99 5.15
C PRO A 61 3.64 -2.86 6.25
N GLY A 62 3.20 -4.00 6.79
CA GLY A 62 2.27 -4.00 7.92
C GLY A 62 3.00 -3.51 9.18
N ILE A 63 2.52 -2.45 9.81
CA ILE A 63 3.18 -1.79 10.95
C ILE A 63 2.17 -1.46 12.04
N TYR A 64 2.58 -1.54 13.30
CA TYR A 64 1.74 -1.14 14.44
C TYR A 64 1.94 0.32 14.83
N SER A 65 3.05 0.93 14.42
CA SER A 65 3.38 2.30 14.75
C SER A 65 4.16 2.98 13.62
N LEU A 66 4.12 4.32 13.58
CA LEU A 66 5.00 5.12 12.72
C LEU A 66 6.35 5.44 13.41
N SER A 67 6.63 4.82 14.55
CA SER A 67 7.92 4.94 15.21
C SER A 67 8.95 4.09 14.47
N PRO A 68 10.19 4.55 14.25
CA PRO A 68 11.14 3.88 13.37
C PRO A 68 11.95 2.78 14.08
N TYR A 69 11.30 1.78 14.69
CA TYR A 69 12.02 0.72 15.41
C TYR A 69 12.40 -0.46 14.50
N THR A 70 11.62 -0.73 13.46
CA THR A 70 11.93 -1.76 12.46
C THR A 70 12.14 -1.18 11.05
N PRO A 71 12.82 -1.91 10.15
CA PRO A 71 12.93 -1.52 8.74
C PRO A 71 11.57 -1.25 8.09
N GLU A 72 10.56 -2.06 8.40
CA GLU A 72 9.18 -1.93 7.90
C GLU A 72 8.53 -0.62 8.33
N GLU A 73 8.71 -0.23 9.60
CA GLU A 73 8.20 1.05 10.13
C GLU A 73 8.92 2.23 9.48
N VAL A 74 10.25 2.15 9.32
CA VAL A 74 11.05 3.15 8.62
C VAL A 74 10.60 3.32 7.17
N ILE A 75 10.39 2.22 6.44
CA ILE A 75 9.92 2.23 5.04
C ILE A 75 8.55 2.89 4.95
N SER A 76 7.59 2.45 5.77
CA SER A 76 6.22 2.94 5.72
C SER A 76 6.15 4.44 6.06
N ARG A 77 6.85 4.86 7.12
CA ARG A 77 6.95 6.26 7.52
C ARG A 77 7.60 7.12 6.42
N ASN A 78 8.75 6.69 5.90
CA ASN A 78 9.48 7.46 4.89
C ASN A 78 8.71 7.54 3.58
N TYR A 79 8.00 6.49 3.18
CA TYR A 79 7.13 6.54 2.01
C TYR A 79 6.06 7.62 2.17
N ILE A 80 5.33 7.64 3.28
CA ILE A 80 4.28 8.63 3.52
C ILE A 80 4.85 10.06 3.50
N LEU A 81 6.00 10.29 4.14
CA LEU A 81 6.60 11.63 4.26
C LEU A 81 7.24 12.13 2.95
N ASN A 82 7.91 11.24 2.21
CA ASN A 82 8.74 11.62 1.06
C ASN A 82 8.01 11.44 -0.26
N GLU A 83 7.31 10.33 -0.46
CA GLU A 83 6.57 10.05 -1.71
C GLU A 83 5.23 10.77 -1.75
N LYS A 84 4.73 11.22 -0.59
CA LYS A 84 3.51 12.04 -0.43
C LYS A 84 2.34 11.50 -1.27
N PRO A 85 1.87 10.27 -0.99
CA PRO A 85 0.72 9.73 -1.70
C PRO A 85 -0.48 10.66 -1.54
N ASP A 86 -1.31 10.75 -2.58
CA ASP A 86 -2.50 11.60 -2.58
C ASP A 86 -3.53 11.12 -1.53
N VAL A 87 -3.58 9.81 -1.29
CA VAL A 87 -4.49 9.18 -0.33
C VAL A 87 -3.77 8.06 0.43
N VAL A 88 -4.03 7.96 1.73
CA VAL A 88 -3.71 6.79 2.54
C VAL A 88 -5.00 6.07 2.90
N ILE A 89 -5.10 4.79 2.54
CA ILE A 89 -6.17 3.91 3.01
C ILE A 89 -5.62 3.13 4.20
N ASN A 90 -6.15 3.41 5.39
CA ASN A 90 -5.82 2.65 6.60
C ASN A 90 -6.76 1.44 6.72
N VAL A 91 -6.20 0.24 6.61
CA VAL A 91 -6.94 -1.02 6.73
C VAL A 91 -6.94 -1.45 8.19
N LEU A 92 -8.13 -1.63 8.75
CA LEU A 92 -8.34 -2.04 10.13
C LEU A 92 -8.99 -3.41 10.19
N ASP A 93 -8.55 -4.23 11.15
CA ASP A 93 -9.21 -5.49 11.47
C ASP A 93 -10.38 -5.22 12.42
N GLY A 94 -11.60 -5.52 11.98
CA GLY A 94 -12.81 -5.33 12.77
C GLY A 94 -12.89 -6.20 14.03
N THR A 95 -12.07 -7.26 14.12
CA THR A 95 -11.98 -8.12 15.31
C THR A 95 -10.98 -7.61 16.35
N ASN A 96 -10.12 -6.65 15.99
CA ASN A 96 -9.08 -6.09 16.84
C ASN A 96 -8.99 -4.57 16.65
N LEU A 97 -10.02 -3.85 17.11
CA LEU A 97 -10.16 -2.40 16.96
C LEU A 97 -9.53 -1.56 18.08
N GLU A 98 -9.16 -2.21 19.19
CA GLU A 98 -8.54 -1.56 20.35
C GLU A 98 -7.03 -1.38 20.17
#